data_AF-A0A063BC63-F1
#
_entry.id   AF-A0A063BC63-F1
#
_cell.length_a   1.000
_cell.length_b   1.000
_cell.length_c   1.000
_cell.angle_alpha   90.00
_cell.angle_beta   90.00
_cell.angle_gamma   90.00
#
_symmetry.space_group_name_H-M   'P 1'
#
loop_
_entity.id
_entity.type
_entity.pdbx_description
1 polymer ?
#
loop_
_entity_poly.entity_id
_entity_poly.type
_entity_poly.pdbx_seq_one_letter_code
_entity_poly.pdbx_strand_id
1 'polypeptide(L)'
;MKQPTHLPSRAFGPMLASHSRWTLYLLTALLVVTGSAWLFAHYGRQDDALPSPVEPWSMKIHGAAAMIAIFAIGTMVHRHVLPGWRMRRNRVVGIAMCIALGLLAVTGYGLYYFDGETPRRIAEQLHWGAGFLLPSVFATHVVVARMARRRKRVPSRPVAARAE
;
A
#
# COMPACT_ATOMS: atom_id res chain seq x y z
N MET A 1 47.86 -19.11 -12.97
CA MET A 1 47.32 -18.59 -11.70
C MET A 1 46.04 -17.80 -12.03
N LYS A 2 44.85 -18.40 -11.93
CA LYS A 2 43.57 -17.73 -12.24
C LYS A 2 43.10 -16.99 -10.98
N GLN A 3 42.96 -15.67 -11.05
CA GLN A 3 42.34 -14.92 -9.97
C GLN A 3 40.83 -15.23 -9.92
N PRO A 4 40.25 -15.52 -8.75
CA PRO A 4 38.81 -15.62 -8.62
C PRO A 4 38.23 -14.20 -8.68
N THR A 5 37.53 -13.89 -9.78
CA THR A 5 36.68 -12.72 -9.89
C THR A 5 35.50 -12.89 -8.94
N HIS A 6 35.66 -12.39 -7.70
CA HIS A 6 34.53 -12.20 -6.80
C HIS A 6 33.63 -11.11 -7.39
N LEU A 7 32.65 -11.52 -8.20
CA LEU A 7 31.52 -10.65 -8.50
C LEU A 7 30.88 -10.27 -7.15
N PRO A 8 30.68 -8.98 -6.84
CA PRO A 8 29.95 -8.60 -5.66
C PRO A 8 28.56 -9.20 -5.80
N SER A 9 28.25 -10.21 -4.99
CA SER A 9 26.89 -10.69 -4.81
C SER A 9 26.13 -9.54 -4.17
N ARG A 10 25.60 -8.65 -5.00
CA ARG A 10 24.57 -7.71 -4.58
C ARG A 10 23.40 -8.60 -4.20
N ALA A 11 23.36 -8.97 -2.93
CA ALA A 11 22.19 -9.51 -2.28
C ALA A 11 21.13 -8.40 -2.34
N PHE A 12 20.48 -8.28 -3.49
CA PHE A 12 19.24 -7.53 -3.67
C PHE A 12 18.17 -8.30 -2.89
N GLY A 13 18.26 -8.25 -1.57
CA GLY A 13 17.10 -8.50 -0.74
C GLY A 13 16.00 -7.52 -1.16
N PRO A 14 14.71 -7.88 -1.03
CA PRO A 14 13.58 -7.01 -1.38
C PRO A 14 13.46 -5.87 -0.35
N MET A 15 14.45 -5.01 -0.29
CA MET A 15 14.38 -3.77 0.45
C MET A 15 14.05 -2.69 -0.57
N LEU A 16 12.80 -2.21 -0.52
CA LEU A 16 12.50 -0.91 -1.10
C LEU A 16 13.50 0.12 -0.54
N ALA A 17 14.02 0.97 -1.42
CA ALA A 17 14.81 2.13 -1.02
C ALA A 17 14.02 2.98 -0.01
N SER A 18 14.72 3.70 0.86
CA SER A 18 14.09 4.52 1.91
C SER A 18 13.10 5.53 1.34
N HIS A 19 13.49 6.20 0.25
CA HIS A 19 12.64 7.16 -0.46
C HIS A 19 11.33 6.54 -0.95
N SER A 20 11.37 5.39 -1.61
CA SER A 20 10.16 4.71 -2.10
C SER A 20 9.20 4.34 -0.98
N ARG A 21 9.68 4.05 0.24
CA ARG A 21 8.81 3.75 1.38
C ARG A 21 8.09 5.01 1.88
N TRP A 22 8.84 6.11 2.02
CA TRP A 22 8.28 7.40 2.42
C TRP A 22 7.26 7.90 1.39
N THR A 23 7.54 7.75 0.10
CA THR A 23 6.57 8.05 -0.96
C THR A 23 5.26 7.30 -0.77
N LEU A 24 5.30 5.98 -0.50
CA LEU A 24 4.08 5.20 -0.26
C LEU A 24 3.35 5.64 1.00
N TYR A 25 4.07 5.98 2.07
CA TYR A 25 3.45 6.46 3.32
C TYR A 25 2.72 7.79 3.09
N LEU A 26 3.37 8.72 2.40
CA LEU A 26 2.78 10.00 2.05
C LEU A 26 1.59 9.84 1.12
N LEU A 27 1.68 8.99 0.10
CA LEU A 27 0.57 8.73 -0.83
C LEU A 27 -0.62 8.08 -0.13
N THR A 28 -0.40 7.06 0.70
CA THR A 28 -1.48 6.43 1.48
C THR A 28 -2.15 7.44 2.42
N ALA A 29 -1.36 8.25 3.12
CA ALA A 29 -1.91 9.29 4.00
C ALA A 29 -2.70 10.34 3.20
N LEU A 30 -2.15 10.82 2.08
CA LEU A 30 -2.78 11.83 1.23
C LEU A 30 -4.11 11.32 0.65
N LEU A 31 -4.16 10.08 0.16
CA LEU A 31 -5.38 9.46 -0.35
C LEU A 31 -6.46 9.35 0.72
N VAL A 32 -6.11 8.86 1.91
CA VAL A 32 -7.08 8.71 3.02
C VAL A 32 -7.56 10.06 3.52
N VAL A 33 -6.67 11.03 3.71
CA VAL A 33 -7.03 12.38 4.20
C VAL A 33 -7.93 13.09 3.20
N THR A 34 -7.58 13.06 1.91
CA THR A 34 -8.39 13.72 0.87
C THR A 34 -9.74 13.02 0.66
N GLY A 35 -9.77 11.68 0.66
CA GLY A 35 -11.03 10.93 0.58
C GLY A 35 -11.94 11.17 1.80
N SER A 36 -11.37 11.20 3.01
CA SER A 36 -12.11 11.53 4.23
C SER A 36 -12.64 12.96 4.19
N ALA A 37 -11.80 13.92 3.79
CA ALA A 37 -12.20 15.32 3.66
C ALA A 37 -13.36 15.50 2.66
N TRP A 38 -13.35 14.74 1.56
CA TRP A 38 -14.48 14.69 0.64
C TRP A 38 -15.73 14.13 1.29
N LEU A 39 -15.66 12.97 1.97
CA LEU A 39 -16.82 12.37 2.65
C LEU A 39 -17.42 13.29 3.71
N PHE A 40 -16.59 13.95 4.52
CA PHE A 40 -17.06 14.92 5.51
C PHE A 40 -17.74 16.12 4.86
N ALA A 41 -17.19 16.63 3.76
CA ALA A 41 -17.81 17.74 3.03
C ALA A 41 -19.12 17.32 2.36
N HIS A 42 -19.16 16.12 1.76
CA HIS A 42 -20.30 15.63 0.99
C HIS A 42 -21.47 15.24 1.90
N TYR A 43 -21.23 14.49 2.99
CA TYR A 43 -22.27 14.02 3.90
C TYR A 43 -22.56 14.96 5.08
N GLY A 44 -21.66 15.88 5.39
CA GLY A 44 -21.80 16.79 6.53
C GLY A 44 -22.59 18.08 6.23
N ARG A 45 -23.21 18.19 5.05
CA ARG A 45 -23.86 19.43 4.60
C ARG A 45 -25.36 19.25 4.39
N GLN A 46 -26.09 20.34 4.61
CA GLN A 46 -27.51 20.48 4.25
C GLN A 46 -27.63 20.89 2.78
N ASP A 47 -28.72 20.46 2.14
CA ASP A 47 -28.94 20.58 0.69
C ASP A 47 -28.96 22.04 0.16
N ASP A 48 -29.11 23.02 1.04
CA ASP A 48 -29.25 24.46 0.76
C ASP A 48 -27.96 25.27 0.99
N ALA A 49 -26.85 24.64 1.41
CA ALA A 49 -25.63 25.36 1.73
C ALA A 49 -24.79 25.73 0.48
N LEU A 50 -24.12 26.90 0.48
CA LEU A 50 -23.26 27.39 -0.62
C LEU A 50 -22.06 26.47 -0.96
N PRO A 51 -21.72 26.22 -2.23
CA PRO A 51 -20.69 25.24 -2.63
C PRO A 51 -19.37 25.38 -1.86
N SER A 52 -18.93 24.30 -1.21
CA SER A 52 -17.66 24.29 -0.48
C SER A 52 -16.48 24.10 -1.44
N PRO A 53 -15.38 24.86 -1.31
CA PRO A 53 -14.17 24.60 -2.09
C PRO A 53 -13.47 23.29 -1.70
N VAL A 54 -13.81 22.71 -0.53
CA VAL A 54 -13.17 21.48 -0.04
C VAL A 54 -13.45 20.30 -0.96
N GLU A 55 -14.68 20.16 -1.45
CA GLU A 55 -15.11 19.03 -2.28
C GLU A 55 -14.36 18.94 -3.62
N PRO A 56 -14.28 20.00 -4.45
CA PRO A 56 -13.54 19.93 -5.71
C PRO A 56 -12.03 19.84 -5.51
N TRP A 57 -11.46 20.48 -4.48
CA TRP A 57 -10.02 20.41 -4.24
C TRP A 57 -9.58 19.07 -3.68
N SER A 58 -10.35 18.47 -2.76
CA SER A 58 -10.04 17.15 -2.22
C SER A 58 -10.05 16.10 -3.34
N MET A 59 -11.01 16.13 -4.25
CA MET A 59 -11.07 15.22 -5.40
C MET A 59 -9.92 15.41 -6.38
N LYS A 60 -9.54 16.65 -6.70
CA LYS A 60 -8.38 16.92 -7.58
C LYS A 60 -7.08 16.34 -7.01
N ILE A 61 -6.84 16.59 -5.72
CA ILE A 61 -5.63 16.09 -5.04
C ILE A 61 -5.70 14.56 -4.91
N HIS A 62 -6.87 14.01 -4.58
CA HIS A 62 -7.08 12.56 -4.48
C HIS A 62 -6.78 11.85 -5.81
N GLY A 63 -7.35 12.34 -6.91
CA GLY A 63 -7.12 11.79 -8.25
C GLY A 63 -5.65 11.85 -8.67
N ALA A 64 -4.98 12.99 -8.43
CA ALA A 64 -3.55 13.13 -8.69
C ALA A 64 -2.71 12.14 -7.86
N ALA A 65 -2.99 12.03 -6.56
CA ALA A 65 -2.32 11.09 -5.66
C ALA A 65 -2.56 9.63 -6.09
N ALA A 66 -3.77 9.29 -6.55
CA ALA A 66 -4.12 7.95 -6.99
C ALA A 66 -3.31 7.56 -8.23
N MET A 67 -3.15 8.48 -9.18
CA MET A 67 -2.38 8.22 -10.40
C MET A 67 -0.90 7.97 -10.08
N ILE A 68 -0.32 8.76 -9.18
CA ILE A 68 1.06 8.57 -8.70
C ILE A 68 1.17 7.23 -7.94
N ALA A 69 0.18 6.88 -7.12
CA ALA A 69 0.16 5.63 -6.37
C ALA A 69 0.12 4.40 -7.28
N ILE A 70 -0.74 4.38 -8.30
CA ILE A 70 -0.81 3.30 -9.29
C ILE A 70 0.56 3.11 -9.97
N PHE A 71 1.18 4.20 -10.41
CA PHE A 71 2.51 4.13 -11.03
C PHE A 71 3.56 3.59 -10.05
N ALA A 72 3.62 4.13 -8.84
CA ALA A 72 4.55 3.71 -7.80
C ALA A 72 4.40 2.21 -7.48
N ILE A 73 3.16 1.73 -7.29
CA ILE A 73 2.85 0.32 -7.04
C ILE A 73 3.28 -0.55 -8.22
N GLY A 74 3.01 -0.14 -9.45
CA GLY A 74 3.42 -0.84 -10.66
C GLY A 74 4.94 -1.07 -10.72
N THR A 75 5.73 -0.06 -10.36
CA THR A 75 7.21 -0.21 -10.32
C THR A 75 7.70 -1.22 -9.28
N MET A 76 6.91 -1.50 -8.24
CA MET A 76 7.27 -2.40 -7.15
C MET A 76 7.05 -3.87 -7.46
N VAL A 77 6.27 -4.20 -8.50
CA VAL A 77 5.91 -5.59 -8.81
C VAL A 77 7.17 -6.46 -8.94
N HIS A 78 8.13 -6.02 -9.73
CA HIS A 78 9.35 -6.78 -10.01
C HIS A 78 10.34 -6.83 -8.84
N ARG A 79 10.43 -5.74 -8.05
CA ARG A 79 11.46 -5.59 -7.00
C ARG A 79 10.99 -6.04 -5.61
N HIS A 80 9.68 -6.11 -5.38
CA HIS A 80 9.11 -6.42 -4.07
C HIS A 80 8.10 -7.56 -4.11
N VAL A 81 7.12 -7.51 -5.03
CA VAL A 81 6.01 -8.48 -5.07
C VAL A 81 6.49 -9.85 -5.54
N LEU A 82 7.11 -9.94 -6.72
CA LEU A 82 7.58 -11.21 -7.30
C LEU A 82 8.63 -11.93 -6.42
N PRO A 83 9.67 -11.25 -5.88
CA PRO A 83 10.62 -11.91 -4.99
C PRO A 83 9.96 -12.38 -3.69
N GLY A 84 9.10 -11.55 -3.09
CA GLY A 84 8.34 -11.92 -1.88
C GLY A 84 7.45 -13.14 -2.11
N TRP A 85 6.83 -13.21 -3.29
CA TRP A 85 6.04 -14.35 -3.73
C TRP A 85 6.90 -15.60 -3.84
N ARG A 86 8.01 -15.57 -4.58
CA ARG A 86 8.91 -16.73 -4.77
C ARG A 86 9.44 -17.28 -3.44
N MET A 87 9.79 -16.39 -2.51
CA MET A 87 10.31 -16.76 -1.18
C MET A 87 9.23 -17.18 -0.16
N ARG A 88 7.96 -17.28 -0.57
CA ARG A 88 6.81 -17.57 0.31
C ARG A 88 6.72 -16.67 1.55
N ARG A 89 7.24 -15.45 1.47
CA ARG A 89 7.35 -14.57 2.64
C ARG A 89 6.18 -13.59 2.69
N ASN A 90 5.46 -13.59 3.81
CA ASN A 90 4.34 -12.68 4.05
C ASN A 90 3.25 -12.71 2.96
N ARG A 91 2.99 -13.89 2.37
CA ARG A 91 2.08 -14.04 1.22
C ARG A 91 0.65 -13.66 1.56
N VAL A 92 0.13 -14.10 2.69
CA VAL A 92 -1.28 -13.87 3.07
C VAL A 92 -1.58 -12.37 3.13
N VAL A 93 -0.80 -11.61 3.90
CA VAL A 93 -0.99 -10.16 4.01
C VAL A 93 -0.66 -9.44 2.70
N GLY A 94 0.31 -9.94 1.92
CA GLY A 94 0.61 -9.42 0.58
C GLY A 94 -0.54 -9.61 -0.41
N ILE A 95 -1.23 -10.75 -0.39
CA ILE A 95 -2.42 -11.00 -1.22
C ILE A 95 -3.55 -10.07 -0.80
N ALA A 96 -3.82 -9.97 0.51
CA ALA A 96 -4.83 -9.04 1.02
C ALA A 96 -4.56 -7.59 0.56
N MET A 97 -3.30 -7.16 0.55
CA MET A 97 -2.90 -5.88 0.01
C MET A 97 -3.21 -5.73 -1.49
N CYS A 98 -2.82 -6.72 -2.30
CA CYS A 98 -3.08 -6.69 -3.74
C CYS A 98 -4.58 -6.64 -4.04
N ILE A 99 -5.38 -7.40 -3.30
CA ILE A 99 -6.85 -7.39 -3.41
C ILE A 99 -7.39 -6.01 -3.03
N ALA A 100 -6.97 -5.42 -1.90
CA ALA A 100 -7.42 -4.10 -1.48
C ALA A 100 -7.06 -3.01 -2.51
N LEU A 101 -5.84 -3.03 -3.04
CA LEU A 101 -5.39 -2.08 -4.07
C LEU A 101 -6.14 -2.27 -5.39
N GLY A 102 -6.35 -3.52 -5.82
CA GLY A 102 -7.12 -3.83 -7.02
C GLY A 102 -8.58 -3.40 -6.90
N LEU A 103 -9.21 -3.69 -5.75
CA LEU A 103 -10.56 -3.26 -5.45
C LEU A 103 -10.69 -1.73 -5.48
N LEU A 104 -9.76 -1.01 -4.86
CA LEU A 104 -9.73 0.46 -4.89
C LEU A 104 -9.57 1.01 -6.30
N ALA A 105 -8.70 0.43 -7.12
CA ALA A 105 -8.50 0.86 -8.50
C ALA A 105 -9.76 0.62 -9.36
N VAL A 106 -10.37 -0.56 -9.27
CA VAL A 106 -11.57 -0.93 -10.03
C VAL A 106 -12.78 -0.10 -9.60
N THR A 107 -12.99 0.08 -8.28
CA THR A 107 -14.11 0.87 -7.76
C THR A 107 -13.93 2.36 -8.03
N GLY A 108 -12.70 2.88 -7.97
CA GLY A 108 -12.41 4.27 -8.34
C GLY A 108 -12.65 4.55 -9.83
N TYR A 109 -12.29 3.60 -10.70
CA TYR A 109 -12.66 3.65 -12.12
C TYR A 109 -14.18 3.56 -12.29
N GLY A 110 -14.84 2.66 -11.57
CA GLY A 110 -16.29 2.50 -11.60
C GLY A 110 -17.05 3.76 -11.17
N LEU A 111 -16.54 4.51 -10.20
CA LEU A 111 -17.13 5.81 -9.80
C LEU A 111 -17.12 6.85 -10.93
N TYR A 112 -16.22 6.72 -11.92
CA TYR A 112 -16.14 7.60 -13.06
C TYR A 112 -16.95 7.11 -14.27
N TYR A 113 -17.05 5.78 -14.46
CA TYR A 113 -17.56 5.19 -15.71
C TYR A 113 -18.82 4.32 -15.56
N PHE A 114 -19.21 3.91 -14.35
CA PHE A 114 -20.41 3.09 -14.20
C PHE A 114 -21.65 3.97 -14.22
N ASP A 115 -22.46 3.78 -15.26
CA ASP A 115 -23.78 4.37 -15.36
C ASP A 115 -24.82 3.55 -14.58
N GLY A 116 -25.79 4.24 -13.99
CA GLY A 116 -26.85 3.64 -13.19
C GLY A 116 -26.63 3.76 -11.67
N GLU A 117 -27.72 3.94 -10.93
CA GLU A 117 -27.69 4.23 -9.49
C GLU A 117 -27.09 3.08 -8.67
N THR A 118 -27.50 1.83 -8.94
CA THR A 118 -27.05 0.64 -8.20
C THR A 118 -25.55 0.34 -8.35
N PRO A 119 -24.99 0.17 -9.57
CA PRO A 119 -23.56 -0.14 -9.72
C PRO A 119 -22.67 0.99 -9.20
N ARG A 120 -23.07 2.26 -9.39
CA ARG A 120 -22.35 3.41 -8.84
C ARG A 120 -22.36 3.43 -7.31
N ARG A 121 -23.52 3.17 -6.68
CA ARG A 121 -23.65 3.08 -5.21
C ARG A 121 -22.80 1.94 -4.63
N ILE A 122 -22.76 0.77 -5.27
CA ILE A 122 -21.92 -0.35 -4.83
C ILE A 122 -20.44 0.03 -4.94
N ALA A 123 -20.03 0.64 -6.08
CA ALA A 123 -18.66 1.10 -6.27
C ALA A 123 -18.26 2.12 -5.19
N GLU A 124 -19.13 3.09 -4.90
CA GLU A 124 -18.92 4.08 -3.82
C GLU A 124 -18.68 3.41 -2.46
N GLN A 125 -19.59 2.53 -2.05
CA GLN A 125 -19.51 1.83 -0.76
C GLN A 125 -18.24 1.00 -0.61
N LEU A 126 -17.91 0.24 -1.65
CA LEU A 126 -16.68 -0.55 -1.68
C LEU A 126 -15.44 0.34 -1.69
N HIS A 127 -15.46 1.47 -2.40
CA HIS A 127 -14.31 2.35 -2.53
C HIS A 127 -13.93 2.99 -1.19
N TRP A 128 -14.87 3.65 -0.53
CA TRP A 128 -14.56 4.29 0.75
C TRP A 128 -14.30 3.24 1.85
N GLY A 129 -15.06 2.13 1.87
CA GLY A 129 -14.84 1.04 2.81
C GLY A 129 -13.46 0.41 2.69
N ALA A 130 -13.03 0.08 1.46
CA ALA A 130 -11.68 -0.41 1.20
C ALA A 130 -10.61 0.65 1.46
N GLY A 131 -10.91 1.93 1.23
CA GLY A 131 -10.02 3.06 1.46
C GLY A 131 -9.62 3.19 2.92
N PHE A 132 -10.57 3.04 3.85
CA PHE A 132 -10.27 3.05 5.29
C PHE A 132 -9.62 1.75 5.77
N LEU A 133 -9.88 0.62 5.11
CA LEU A 133 -9.22 -0.65 5.44
C LEU A 133 -7.75 -0.68 5.01
N LEU A 134 -7.39 0.02 3.93
CA LEU A 134 -6.06 -0.02 3.32
C LEU A 134 -4.92 0.31 4.31
N PRO A 135 -4.96 1.40 5.13
CA PRO A 135 -3.92 1.69 6.12
C PRO A 135 -3.67 0.55 7.10
N SER A 136 -4.72 -0.12 7.56
CA SER A 136 -4.64 -1.23 8.52
C SER A 136 -3.96 -2.45 7.90
N VAL A 137 -4.35 -2.81 6.67
CA VAL A 137 -3.69 -3.88 5.89
C VAL A 137 -2.23 -3.52 5.62
N PHE A 138 -1.96 -2.26 5.29
CA PHE A 138 -0.63 -1.73 5.04
C PHE A 138 0.29 -1.74 6.25
N ALA A 139 -0.18 -1.30 7.40
CA ALA A 139 0.54 -1.40 8.66
C ALA A 139 0.85 -2.85 9.01
N THR A 140 -0.14 -3.75 8.89
CA THR A 140 0.02 -5.18 9.16
C THR A 140 1.08 -5.80 8.25
N HIS A 141 1.06 -5.49 6.95
CA HIS A 141 2.06 -5.97 5.99
C HIS A 141 3.48 -5.57 6.40
N VAL A 142 3.66 -4.32 6.82
CA VAL A 142 4.95 -3.79 7.28
C VAL A 142 5.39 -4.43 8.60
N VAL A 143 4.49 -4.54 9.58
CA VAL A 143 4.78 -5.10 10.91
C VAL A 143 5.16 -6.58 10.80
N VAL A 144 4.37 -7.40 10.11
CA VAL A 144 4.65 -8.84 9.93
C VAL A 144 5.99 -9.03 9.22
N ALA A 145 6.27 -8.24 8.17
CA ALA A 145 7.55 -8.28 7.48
C ALA A 145 8.74 -7.90 8.38
N ARG A 146 8.56 -6.91 9.28
CA ARG A 146 9.59 -6.48 10.25
C ARG A 146 9.82 -7.56 11.33
N MET A 147 8.76 -8.13 11.89
CA MET A 147 8.85 -9.20 12.91
C MET A 147 9.57 -10.43 12.35
N ALA A 148 9.24 -10.85 11.13
CA ALA A 148 9.90 -11.97 10.46
C ALA A 148 11.38 -11.71 10.15
N ARG A 149 11.82 -10.44 10.05
CA ARG A 149 13.25 -10.08 9.90
C ARG A 149 13.98 -10.09 11.24
N ARG A 150 13.34 -9.60 12.31
CA ARG A 150 13.91 -9.61 13.67
C ARG A 150 14.18 -11.03 14.17
N ARG A 151 13.23 -11.97 13.98
CA ARG A 151 13.40 -13.39 14.38
C ARG A 151 14.63 -14.06 13.74
N LYS A 152 14.96 -13.70 12.48
CA LYS A 152 16.14 -14.24 11.78
C LYS A 152 17.46 -13.61 12.20
N ARG A 153 17.44 -12.47 12.90
CA ARG A 153 18.65 -11.75 13.34
C ARG A 153 19.09 -12.09 14.75
N VAL A 154 18.25 -12.70 15.58
CA VAL A 154 18.66 -13.19 16.90
C VAL A 154 19.63 -14.35 16.64
N PRO A 155 20.95 -14.20 16.92
CA PRO A 155 21.88 -15.30 16.80
C PRO A 155 21.47 -16.34 17.85
N SER A 156 21.37 -17.62 17.46
CA SER A 156 21.45 -18.70 18.42
C SER A 156 22.72 -18.46 19.24
N ARG A 157 22.58 -18.17 20.55
CA ARG A 157 23.73 -18.14 21.45
C ARG A 157 24.56 -19.38 21.15
N PRO A 158 25.89 -19.28 20.97
CA PRO A 158 26.71 -20.48 21.05
C PRO A 158 26.35 -21.08 22.40
N VAL A 159 25.83 -22.31 22.40
CA VAL A 159 25.81 -23.12 23.61
C VAL A 159 27.27 -23.25 23.93
N ALA A 160 27.76 -22.37 24.81
CA ALA A 160 29.08 -22.51 25.38
C ALA A 160 29.08 -23.93 25.92
N ALA A 161 29.91 -24.76 25.31
CA ALA A 161 30.28 -26.04 25.87
C ALA A 161 30.65 -25.75 27.31
N ARG A 162 29.79 -26.15 28.25
CA ARG A 162 30.24 -26.47 29.60
C ARG A 162 31.04 -27.75 29.44
N ALA A 163 32.27 -27.57 28.99
CA ALA A 163 33.34 -28.47 29.33
C ALA A 163 33.66 -28.17 30.80
N GLU A 164 33.68 -29.26 31.56
CA GLU A 164 34.34 -29.44 32.86
C GLU A 164 33.64 -28.89 34.10
#